data_AF-A0A3P9QD55-F1
#
_entry.id   AF-A0A3P9QD55-F1
#
_cell.length_a   1.000
_cell.length_b   1.000
_cell.length_c   1.000
_cell.angle_alpha   90.00
_cell.angle_beta   90.00
_cell.angle_gamma   90.00
#
_symmetry.space_group_name_H-M   'P 1'
#
loop_
_entity.id
_entity.type
_entity.pdbx_description
1 polymer ?
#
loop_
_entity_poly.entity_id
_entity_poly.type
_entity_poly.pdbx_seq_one_letter_code
_entity_poly.pdbx_strand_id
1 'polypeptide(L)'
;MEEQKTVIPLSLQKTYVGILHRGHPEAEATKRRARGIVFWPTMTRDIDEEVQACSVCNSTKPHQQKAPLQLHPIPQLLWSTEATSIFEWRNRHYYSGWFEIDLLHDLTSATVIGKLKHHFAVHGASHSLISDNGRQFTSQCFKDFAKKWDFTQVTSSPEYPQSNGLAERAIHSAKSLMEKSYRDKTDIFLSLLNLRNVLCDTVLGSPAQRLMSRQTRTTLPLPKELLAPDMCNPEDVSAKLLNKTLAQKVYYDRMSQPLQPLKKGQVVRLQTPKGYDRMGTIKEMCSEPPIWFSQKDKPIGGTGNTFYLWLSLLQLSLIQMTLCIRILALSQTSPSPSPDKHNRK
;
A
#
# COMPACT_ATOMS: atom_id res chain seq x y z
N MET A 1 38.04 12.25 46.69
CA MET A 1 38.92 11.53 45.74
C MET A 1 38.86 12.31 44.44
N GLU A 2 39.92 13.03 44.08
CA GLU A 2 39.98 13.71 42.78
C GLU A 2 40.00 12.63 41.68
N GLU A 3 39.02 12.66 40.78
CA GLU A 3 38.98 11.76 39.63
C GLU A 3 40.12 12.14 38.66
N GLN A 4 41.23 11.40 38.69
CA GLN A 4 42.29 11.53 37.69
C GLN A 4 41.77 11.03 36.33
N LYS A 5 41.71 11.93 35.33
CA LYS A 5 41.28 11.62 33.96
C LYS A 5 42.42 11.88 32.99
N THR A 6 42.61 10.99 32.03
CA THR A 6 43.60 11.17 30.97
C THR A 6 43.05 12.13 29.91
N VAL A 7 43.76 13.25 29.68
CA VAL A 7 43.41 14.19 28.61
C VAL A 7 43.90 13.65 27.27
N ILE A 8 43.00 13.50 26.30
CA ILE A 8 43.31 12.92 24.99
C ILE A 8 43.59 14.04 23.96
N PRO A 9 44.79 14.06 23.34
CA PRO A 9 45.12 15.00 22.27
C PRO A 9 44.18 14.87 21.06
N LEU A 10 43.94 15.97 20.35
CA LEU A 10 43.03 16.05 19.21
C LEU A 10 43.26 14.94 18.16
N SER A 11 44.53 14.62 17.87
CA SER A 11 44.91 13.59 16.90
C SER A 11 44.46 12.17 17.27
N LEU A 12 44.23 11.89 18.56
CA LEU A 12 43.87 10.57 19.06
C LEU A 12 42.39 10.42 19.40
N GLN A 13 41.64 11.52 19.47
CA GLN A 13 40.22 11.51 19.89
C GLN A 13 39.37 10.56 19.04
N LYS A 14 39.51 10.60 17.70
CA LYS A 14 38.77 9.68 16.79
C LYS A 14 39.07 8.20 17.07
N THR A 15 40.34 7.86 17.29
CA THR A 15 40.76 6.49 17.63
C THR A 15 40.18 6.04 18.96
N TYR A 16 40.18 6.92 19.96
CA TYR A 16 39.62 6.64 21.27
C TYR A 16 38.10 6.48 21.24
N VAL A 17 37.38 7.30 20.46
CA VAL A 17 35.94 7.13 20.23
C VAL A 17 35.65 5.76 19.62
N GLY A 18 36.43 5.34 18.61
CA GLY A 18 36.31 4.00 18.03
C GLY A 18 36.56 2.88 19.05
N ILE A 19 37.55 3.02 19.94
CA ILE A 19 37.82 2.05 21.02
C ILE A 19 36.67 2.00 22.03
N LEU A 20 36.14 3.17 22.42
CA LEU A 20 35.03 3.28 23.37
C LEU A 20 33.75 2.64 22.81
N HIS A 21 33.50 2.80 21.51
CA HIS A 21 32.35 2.25 20.80
C HIS A 21 32.52 0.78 20.36
N ARG A 22 33.69 0.14 20.59
CA ARG A 22 33.85 -1.30 20.31
C ARG A 22 32.80 -2.11 21.08
N GLY A 23 32.18 -3.06 20.38
CA GLY A 23 31.07 -3.85 20.90
C GLY A 23 29.69 -3.17 20.76
N HIS A 24 29.62 -2.00 20.11
CA HIS A 24 28.39 -1.27 19.81
C HIS A 24 27.47 -0.95 21.02
N PRO A 25 28.02 -0.51 22.17
CA PRO A 25 27.18 -0.06 23.28
C PRO A 25 26.38 1.19 22.90
N GLU A 26 25.24 1.39 23.58
CA GLU A 26 24.43 2.60 23.43
C GLU A 26 25.24 3.87 23.74
N ALA A 27 24.81 5.02 23.22
CA ALA A 27 25.52 6.29 23.36
C ALA A 27 25.77 6.65 24.84
N GLU A 28 24.77 6.52 25.70
CA GLU A 28 24.92 6.82 27.14
C GLU A 28 25.84 5.83 27.87
N ALA A 29 25.84 4.57 27.48
CA ALA A 29 26.79 3.58 28.03
C ALA A 29 28.23 3.92 27.61
N THR A 30 28.42 4.31 26.35
CA THR A 30 29.72 4.75 25.81
C THR A 30 30.22 6.00 26.52
N LYS A 31 29.36 7.00 26.74
CA LYS A 31 29.68 8.22 27.50
C LYS A 31 30.01 7.91 28.95
N ARG A 32 29.24 7.03 29.61
CA ARG A 32 29.48 6.62 31.00
C ARG A 32 30.85 5.95 31.14
N ARG A 33 31.21 5.07 30.21
CA ARG A 33 32.55 4.45 30.14
C ARG A 33 33.65 5.49 29.95
N ALA A 34 33.44 6.46 29.06
CA ALA A 34 34.43 7.49 28.76
C ALA A 34 34.68 8.43 29.95
N ARG A 35 33.61 8.90 30.61
CA ARG A 35 33.65 9.88 31.72
C ARG A 35 34.50 9.44 32.93
N GLY A 36 34.70 8.14 33.12
CA GLY A 36 35.51 7.58 34.20
C GLY A 36 36.99 7.37 33.87
N ILE A 37 37.42 7.58 32.62
CA ILE A 37 38.78 7.19 32.17
C ILE A 37 39.47 8.32 31.41
N VAL A 38 38.74 8.99 30.50
CA VAL A 38 39.31 9.94 29.54
C VAL A 38 38.51 11.24 29.51
N PHE A 39 39.15 12.31 29.06
CA PHE A 39 38.51 13.62 28.91
C PHE A 39 39.05 14.41 27.72
N TRP A 40 38.13 15.05 27.00
CA TRP A 40 38.39 16.18 26.12
C TRP A 40 37.08 17.00 25.95
N PRO A 41 37.15 18.29 25.58
CA PRO A 41 35.97 19.18 25.63
C PRO A 41 34.77 18.73 24.79
N THR A 42 34.99 18.14 23.61
CA THR A 42 33.93 17.72 22.68
C THR A 42 33.53 16.26 22.79
N MET A 43 34.03 15.52 23.79
CA MET A 43 33.88 14.06 23.92
C MET A 43 32.44 13.57 23.78
N THR A 44 31.49 14.22 24.45
CA THR A 44 30.08 13.82 24.38
C THR A 44 29.55 13.91 22.94
N ARG A 45 29.83 15.02 22.24
CA ARG A 45 29.42 15.25 20.86
C ARG A 45 30.09 14.26 19.92
N ASP A 46 31.39 14.03 20.07
CA ASP A 46 32.14 13.13 19.19
C ASP A 46 31.66 11.67 19.34
N ILE A 47 31.30 11.26 20.57
CA ILE A 47 30.69 9.94 20.82
C ILE A 47 29.29 9.86 20.20
N ASP A 48 28.45 10.90 20.36
CA ASP A 48 27.11 10.92 19.75
C ASP A 48 27.18 10.86 18.23
N GLU A 49 28.09 11.63 17.60
CA GLU A 49 28.32 11.63 16.16
C GLU A 49 28.76 10.25 15.66
N GLU A 50 29.71 9.58 16.34
CA GLU A 50 30.15 8.24 15.93
C GLU A 50 29.03 7.19 16.07
N VAL A 51 28.32 7.19 17.20
CA VAL A 51 27.22 6.22 17.44
C VAL A 51 26.08 6.44 16.45
N GLN A 52 25.76 7.70 16.12
CA GLN A 52 24.76 8.04 15.11
C GLN A 52 25.21 7.70 13.69
N ALA A 53 26.49 7.84 13.36
CA ALA A 53 27.05 7.50 12.05
C ALA A 53 27.32 5.99 11.88
N CYS A 54 27.41 5.23 12.99
CA CYS A 54 27.78 3.82 12.98
C CYS A 54 26.83 2.97 12.11
N SER A 55 27.38 2.35 11.07
CA SER A 55 26.61 1.60 10.09
C SER A 55 25.92 0.37 10.68
N VAL A 56 26.60 -0.30 11.62
CA VAL A 56 26.17 -1.52 12.30
C VAL A 56 25.05 -1.23 13.31
N CYS A 57 25.24 -0.24 14.19
CA CYS A 57 24.19 0.19 15.12
C CYS A 57 22.92 0.62 14.37
N ASN A 58 23.07 1.32 13.25
CA ASN A 58 21.94 1.72 12.43
C ASN A 58 21.23 0.56 11.72
N SER A 59 21.93 -0.54 11.38
CA SER A 59 21.29 -1.71 10.75
C SER A 59 20.50 -2.56 11.72
N THR A 60 20.87 -2.56 13.00
CA THR A 60 20.24 -3.39 14.05
C THR A 60 19.18 -2.65 14.86
N LYS A 61 18.84 -1.40 14.50
CA LYS A 61 17.78 -0.65 15.19
C LYS A 61 16.45 -1.40 15.13
N PRO A 62 15.65 -1.38 16.22
CA PRO A 62 14.32 -1.97 16.21
C PRO A 62 13.47 -1.37 15.09
N HIS A 63 12.55 -2.19 14.58
CA HIS A 63 11.66 -1.80 13.48
C HIS A 63 10.91 -0.50 13.82
N GLN A 64 10.76 0.34 12.80
CA GLN A 64 9.95 1.55 12.91
C GLN A 64 8.55 1.19 13.42
N GLN A 65 8.01 2.04 14.29
CA GLN A 65 6.64 1.88 14.78
C GLN A 65 5.65 1.87 13.61
N LYS A 66 4.53 1.14 13.76
CA LYS A 66 3.51 1.05 12.71
C LYS A 66 2.97 2.45 12.42
N ALA A 67 2.93 2.81 11.14
CA ALA A 67 2.24 4.02 10.70
C ALA A 67 0.72 3.85 10.91
N PRO A 68 -0.03 4.95 11.13
CA PRO A 68 -1.49 4.91 11.19
C PRO A 68 -2.10 4.34 9.92
N LEU A 69 -3.24 3.67 10.04
CA LEU A 69 -3.91 3.05 8.91
C LEU A 69 -4.41 4.13 7.94
N GLN A 70 -3.91 4.07 6.71
CA GLN A 70 -4.52 4.81 5.61
C GLN A 70 -5.75 4.07 5.12
N LEU A 71 -6.89 4.75 5.13
CA LEU A 71 -8.14 4.19 4.63
C LEU A 71 -8.21 4.41 3.13
N HIS A 72 -8.56 3.35 2.41
CA HIS A 72 -8.97 3.51 1.02
C HIS A 72 -10.37 4.12 0.96
N PRO A 73 -10.65 4.95 -0.06
CA PRO A 73 -12.02 5.43 -0.28
C PRO A 73 -12.96 4.23 -0.43
N ILE A 74 -14.13 4.34 0.16
CA ILE A 74 -15.15 3.31 0.03
C ILE A 74 -15.71 3.39 -1.38
N PRO A 75 -15.74 2.28 -2.12
CA PRO A 75 -16.34 2.27 -3.45
C PRO A 75 -17.79 2.74 -3.35
N GLN A 76 -18.15 3.75 -4.14
CA GLN A 76 -19.53 4.24 -4.23
C GLN A 76 -20.44 3.27 -4.96
N LEU A 77 -19.85 2.42 -5.81
CA LEU A 77 -20.54 1.41 -6.60
C LEU A 77 -19.96 0.04 -6.30
N LEU A 78 -20.85 -0.95 -6.22
CA LEU A 78 -20.44 -2.35 -6.14
C LEU A 78 -19.76 -2.74 -7.44
N TRP A 79 -18.78 -3.64 -7.35
CA TRP A 79 -18.05 -4.15 -8.52
C TRP A 79 -17.31 -3.06 -9.33
N SER A 80 -17.15 -1.83 -8.80
CA SER A 80 -16.38 -0.77 -9.48
C SER A 80 -14.88 -0.97 -9.38
N THR A 81 -14.42 -1.56 -8.26
CA THR A 81 -13.01 -1.83 -7.99
C THR A 81 -12.86 -3.29 -7.59
N GLU A 82 -12.09 -4.03 -8.37
CA GLU A 82 -11.76 -5.42 -8.10
C GLU A 82 -10.29 -5.55 -7.70
N ALA A 83 -9.99 -6.47 -6.79
CA ALA A 83 -8.62 -6.84 -6.47
C ALA A 83 -8.40 -8.30 -6.84
N THR A 84 -7.31 -8.58 -7.53
CA THR A 84 -6.98 -9.90 -8.06
C THR A 84 -5.54 -10.30 -7.78
N SER A 85 -5.32 -11.60 -7.59
CA SER A 85 -3.98 -12.18 -7.52
C SER A 85 -4.01 -13.69 -7.83
N ILE A 86 -2.82 -14.24 -8.04
CA ILE A 86 -2.62 -15.66 -8.30
C ILE A 86 -1.95 -16.30 -7.09
N PHE A 87 -2.43 -17.47 -6.70
CA PHE A 87 -1.85 -18.24 -5.61
C PHE A 87 -1.69 -19.71 -5.97
N GLU A 88 -0.78 -20.39 -5.28
CA GLU A 88 -0.62 -21.83 -5.39
C GLU A 88 -1.29 -22.55 -4.23
N TRP A 89 -1.96 -23.66 -4.55
CA TRP A 89 -2.47 -24.63 -3.58
C TRP A 89 -2.27 -26.04 -4.13
N ARG A 90 -1.50 -26.86 -3.42
CA ARG A 90 -1.21 -28.27 -3.75
C ARG A 90 -0.70 -28.46 -5.18
N ASN A 91 0.36 -27.73 -5.53
CA ASN A 91 1.04 -27.80 -6.82
C ASN A 91 0.13 -27.42 -8.01
N ARG A 92 -0.92 -26.64 -7.75
CA ARG A 92 -1.82 -26.08 -8.76
C ARG A 92 -1.94 -24.59 -8.55
N HIS A 93 -2.00 -23.85 -9.65
CA HIS A 93 -2.16 -22.41 -9.63
C HIS A 93 -3.63 -22.03 -9.74
N TYR A 94 -4.03 -21.05 -8.94
CA TYR A 94 -5.38 -20.54 -8.89
C TYR A 94 -5.35 -19.02 -9.01
N TYR A 95 -6.35 -18.51 -9.71
CA TYR A 95 -6.68 -17.10 -9.76
C TYR A 95 -7.75 -16.83 -8.70
N SER A 96 -7.60 -15.78 -7.88
CA SER A 96 -8.65 -15.30 -6.99
C SER A 96 -8.87 -13.81 -7.17
N GLY A 97 -10.13 -13.44 -7.36
CA GLY A 97 -10.64 -12.09 -7.14
C GLY A 97 -11.69 -12.11 -6.05
N TRP A 98 -12.06 -10.95 -5.47
CA TRP A 98 -13.19 -10.94 -4.54
C TRP A 98 -14.46 -11.39 -5.27
N PHE A 99 -14.89 -12.58 -4.83
CA PHE A 99 -15.93 -13.52 -5.23
C PHE A 99 -15.55 -14.72 -6.08
N GLU A 100 -14.46 -14.73 -6.84
CA GLU A 100 -14.20 -15.81 -7.80
C GLU A 100 -12.91 -16.59 -7.51
N ILE A 101 -12.94 -17.89 -7.80
CA ILE A 101 -11.78 -18.80 -7.70
C ILE A 101 -11.75 -19.63 -8.97
N ASP A 102 -10.65 -19.52 -9.72
CA ASP A 102 -10.43 -20.26 -10.96
C ASP A 102 -9.16 -21.09 -10.88
N LEU A 103 -9.24 -22.35 -11.32
CA LEU A 103 -8.05 -23.13 -11.60
C LEU A 103 -7.39 -22.62 -12.89
N LEU A 104 -6.07 -22.42 -12.83
CA LEU A 104 -5.25 -22.06 -13.97
C LEU A 104 -4.42 -23.27 -14.42
N HIS A 105 -4.38 -23.51 -15.73
CA HIS A 105 -3.52 -24.53 -16.33
C HIS A 105 -2.10 -24.03 -16.60
N ASP A 106 -1.95 -22.72 -16.80
CA ASP A 106 -0.67 -22.02 -16.90
C ASP A 106 -0.77 -20.60 -16.31
N LEU A 107 0.37 -19.94 -16.19
CA LEU A 107 0.49 -18.57 -15.66
C LEU A 107 0.60 -17.52 -16.78
N THR A 108 0.14 -17.83 -17.98
CA THR A 108 0.22 -16.88 -19.09
C THR A 108 -0.81 -15.76 -18.94
N SER A 109 -0.49 -14.59 -19.47
CA SER A 109 -1.43 -13.47 -19.54
C SER A 109 -2.71 -13.84 -20.28
N ALA A 110 -2.62 -14.65 -21.34
CA ALA A 110 -3.77 -15.07 -22.12
C ALA A 110 -4.78 -15.87 -21.27
N THR A 111 -4.30 -16.82 -20.47
CA THR A 111 -5.14 -17.61 -19.56
C THR A 111 -5.82 -16.74 -18.52
N VAL A 112 -5.07 -15.83 -17.89
CA VAL A 112 -5.61 -14.90 -16.87
C VAL A 112 -6.63 -13.95 -17.47
N ILE A 113 -6.34 -13.38 -18.65
CA ILE A 113 -7.29 -12.54 -19.39
C ILE A 113 -8.55 -13.32 -19.75
N GLY A 114 -8.43 -14.60 -20.12
CA GLY A 114 -9.58 -15.48 -20.39
C GLY A 114 -10.51 -15.60 -19.18
N LYS A 115 -9.95 -15.78 -17.98
CA LYS A 115 -10.71 -15.82 -16.73
C LYS A 115 -11.37 -14.48 -16.40
N LEU A 116 -10.62 -13.38 -16.52
CA LEU A 116 -11.16 -12.04 -16.31
C LEU A 116 -12.31 -11.70 -17.27
N LYS A 117 -12.18 -12.04 -18.56
CA LYS A 117 -13.25 -11.86 -19.54
C LYS A 117 -14.53 -12.61 -19.15
N HIS A 118 -14.38 -13.83 -18.63
CA HIS A 118 -15.53 -14.59 -18.15
C HIS A 118 -16.21 -13.88 -16.97
N HIS A 119 -15.45 -13.39 -16.00
CA HIS A 119 -16.00 -12.63 -14.87
C HIS A 119 -16.68 -11.33 -15.31
N PHE A 120 -16.04 -10.56 -16.19
CA PHE A 120 -16.59 -9.32 -16.70
C PHE A 120 -17.84 -9.54 -17.57
N ALA A 121 -17.94 -10.68 -18.25
CA ALA A 121 -19.16 -11.03 -18.99
C ALA A 121 -20.35 -11.36 -18.07
N VAL A 122 -20.09 -11.88 -16.86
CA VAL A 122 -21.13 -12.25 -15.89
C VAL A 122 -21.57 -11.04 -15.05
N HIS A 123 -20.61 -10.26 -14.56
CA HIS A 123 -20.85 -9.21 -13.55
C HIS A 123 -20.74 -7.78 -14.12
N GLY A 124 -20.20 -7.63 -15.32
CA GLY A 124 -19.79 -6.34 -15.88
C GLY A 124 -18.29 -6.09 -15.69
N ALA A 125 -17.72 -5.23 -16.53
CA ALA A 125 -16.34 -4.77 -16.37
C ALA A 125 -16.24 -3.77 -15.19
N SER A 126 -15.24 -3.95 -14.34
CA SER A 126 -14.93 -2.98 -13.28
C SER A 126 -14.26 -1.72 -13.85
N HIS A 127 -14.34 -0.61 -13.13
CA HIS A 127 -13.63 0.62 -13.48
C HIS A 127 -12.14 0.52 -13.17
N SER A 128 -11.79 -0.18 -12.08
CA SER A 128 -10.42 -0.34 -11.61
C SER A 128 -10.14 -1.79 -11.21
N LEU A 129 -9.02 -2.32 -11.68
CA LEU A 129 -8.54 -3.65 -11.34
C LEU A 129 -7.17 -3.54 -10.65
N ILE A 130 -7.15 -3.88 -9.36
CA ILE A 130 -5.95 -3.91 -8.53
C ILE A 130 -5.27 -5.27 -8.68
N SER A 131 -4.01 -5.29 -9.10
CA SER A 131 -3.22 -6.53 -9.23
C SER A 131 -1.83 -6.39 -8.59
N ASP A 132 -1.15 -7.52 -8.42
CA ASP A 132 0.29 -7.52 -8.19
C ASP A 132 1.07 -7.21 -9.49
N ASN A 133 2.40 -7.05 -9.35
CA ASN A 133 3.33 -6.83 -10.46
C ASN A 133 3.76 -8.13 -11.17
N GLY A 134 2.94 -9.18 -11.11
CA GLY A 134 3.18 -10.42 -11.84
C GLY A 134 3.34 -10.19 -13.35
N ARG A 135 4.16 -11.01 -14.00
CA ARG A 135 4.43 -10.93 -15.45
C ARG A 135 3.15 -11.04 -16.27
N GLN A 136 2.19 -11.82 -15.78
CA GLN A 136 0.88 -12.01 -16.38
C GLN A 136 0.08 -10.69 -16.47
N PHE A 137 0.20 -9.83 -15.47
CA PHE A 137 -0.54 -8.57 -15.35
C PHE A 137 0.19 -7.38 -15.99
N THR A 138 1.52 -7.47 -16.18
CA THR A 138 2.35 -6.37 -16.73
C THR A 138 2.59 -6.47 -18.23
N SER A 139 2.17 -7.58 -18.85
CA SER A 139 2.31 -7.84 -20.29
C SER A 139 1.60 -6.81 -21.18
N GLN A 140 2.08 -6.65 -22.42
CA GLN A 140 1.44 -5.77 -23.40
C GLN A 140 0.00 -6.23 -23.72
N CYS A 141 -0.23 -7.54 -23.85
CA CYS A 141 -1.57 -8.06 -24.09
C CYS A 141 -2.55 -7.76 -22.95
N PHE A 142 -2.07 -7.63 -21.70
CA PHE A 142 -2.91 -7.22 -20.58
C PHE A 142 -3.25 -5.73 -20.66
N LYS A 143 -2.30 -4.88 -21.05
CA LYS A 143 -2.56 -3.44 -21.30
C LYS A 143 -3.55 -3.23 -22.44
N ASP A 144 -3.42 -3.99 -23.53
CA ASP A 144 -4.34 -3.93 -24.66
C ASP A 144 -5.74 -4.40 -24.25
N PHE A 145 -5.82 -5.44 -23.41
CA PHE A 145 -7.07 -5.89 -22.80
C PHE A 145 -7.72 -4.81 -21.93
N ALA A 146 -6.95 -4.18 -21.04
CA ALA A 146 -7.41 -3.08 -20.19
C ALA A 146 -7.97 -1.91 -21.00
N LYS A 147 -7.24 -1.49 -22.04
CA LYS A 147 -7.69 -0.45 -22.96
C LYS A 147 -8.96 -0.85 -23.73
N LYS A 148 -9.05 -2.11 -24.17
CA LYS A 148 -10.20 -2.60 -24.96
C LYS A 148 -11.48 -2.73 -24.12
N TRP A 149 -11.34 -3.11 -22.86
CA TRP A 149 -12.47 -3.30 -21.93
C TRP A 149 -12.73 -2.07 -21.04
N ASP A 150 -12.00 -0.98 -21.28
CA ASP A 150 -12.15 0.32 -20.62
C ASP A 150 -12.06 0.26 -19.09
N PHE A 151 -11.03 -0.43 -18.58
CA PHE A 151 -10.73 -0.44 -17.15
C PHE A 151 -9.31 0.02 -16.85
N THR A 152 -9.13 0.62 -15.67
CA THR A 152 -7.83 1.09 -15.19
C THR A 152 -7.15 0.01 -14.36
N GLN A 153 -5.95 -0.42 -14.76
CA GLN A 153 -5.15 -1.31 -13.94
C GLN A 153 -4.36 -0.53 -12.90
N VAL A 154 -4.45 -0.93 -11.63
CA VAL A 154 -3.67 -0.39 -10.51
C VAL A 154 -2.76 -1.49 -9.97
N THR A 155 -1.44 -1.28 -10.04
CA THR A 155 -0.48 -2.28 -9.56
C THR A 155 0.03 -1.95 -8.16
N SER A 156 0.04 -2.94 -7.28
CA SER A 156 0.63 -2.81 -5.93
C SER A 156 2.17 -2.81 -5.98
N SER A 157 2.81 -1.98 -5.15
CA SER A 157 4.28 -1.96 -5.06
C SER A 157 4.79 -3.27 -4.43
N PRO A 158 5.89 -3.88 -4.92
CA PRO A 158 6.44 -5.12 -4.37
C PRO A 158 6.79 -5.06 -2.87
N GLU A 159 7.09 -3.86 -2.38
CA GLU A 159 7.48 -3.61 -0.98
C GLU A 159 6.31 -3.09 -0.12
N TYR A 160 5.11 -2.94 -0.68
CA TYR A 160 3.92 -2.46 0.03
C TYR A 160 2.73 -3.42 -0.14
N PRO A 161 2.82 -4.66 0.38
CA PRO A 161 1.76 -5.68 0.28
C PRO A 161 0.41 -5.20 0.85
N GLN A 162 0.44 -4.23 1.78
CA GLN A 162 -0.76 -3.58 2.32
C GLN A 162 -1.65 -2.97 1.22
N SER A 163 -1.07 -2.50 0.10
CA SER A 163 -1.83 -1.98 -1.04
C SER A 163 -2.63 -3.05 -1.79
N ASN A 164 -2.29 -4.34 -1.64
CA ASN A 164 -3.06 -5.48 -2.16
C ASN A 164 -3.76 -6.29 -1.06
N GLY A 165 -3.93 -5.72 0.14
CA GLY A 165 -4.44 -6.44 1.30
C GLY A 165 -5.84 -7.04 1.10
N LEU A 166 -6.65 -6.50 0.19
CA LEU A 166 -7.94 -7.08 -0.20
C LEU A 166 -7.77 -8.40 -0.95
N ALA A 167 -6.88 -8.46 -1.96
CA ALA A 167 -6.60 -9.70 -2.67
C ALA A 167 -5.92 -10.73 -1.75
N GLU A 168 -5.03 -10.30 -0.85
CA GLU A 168 -4.39 -11.21 0.12
C GLU A 168 -5.42 -11.84 1.08
N ARG A 169 -6.37 -11.06 1.59
CA ARG A 169 -7.48 -11.57 2.40
C ARG A 169 -8.38 -12.52 1.62
N ALA A 170 -8.65 -12.22 0.35
CA ALA A 170 -9.41 -13.09 -0.54
C ALA A 170 -8.68 -14.42 -0.75
N ILE A 171 -7.37 -14.39 -1.04
CA ILE A 171 -6.52 -15.59 -1.17
C ILE A 171 -6.54 -16.42 0.12
N HIS A 172 -6.38 -15.79 1.27
CA HIS A 172 -6.40 -16.51 2.55
C HIS A 172 -7.75 -17.21 2.77
N SER A 173 -8.85 -16.51 2.45
CA SER A 173 -10.21 -17.07 2.54
C SER A 173 -10.41 -18.22 1.56
N ALA A 174 -9.94 -18.07 0.32
CA ALA A 174 -9.98 -19.10 -0.72
C ALA A 174 -9.19 -20.35 -0.30
N LYS A 175 -7.95 -20.20 0.15
CA LYS A 175 -7.13 -21.32 0.65
C LYS A 175 -7.79 -22.02 1.84
N SER A 176 -8.36 -21.26 2.78
CA SER A 176 -9.07 -21.82 3.93
C SER A 176 -10.30 -22.63 3.48
N LEU A 177 -11.08 -22.10 2.54
CA LEU A 177 -12.24 -22.79 1.96
C LEU A 177 -11.81 -24.09 1.28
N MET A 178 -10.84 -24.02 0.37
CA MET A 178 -10.36 -25.17 -0.40
C MET A 178 -9.76 -26.26 0.48
N GLU A 179 -9.00 -25.89 1.51
CA GLU A 179 -8.41 -26.86 2.45
C GLU A 179 -9.50 -27.55 3.30
N LYS A 180 -10.51 -26.79 3.75
CA LYS A 180 -11.65 -27.37 4.50
C LYS A 180 -12.47 -28.30 3.61
N SER A 181 -12.85 -27.86 2.40
CA SER A 181 -13.61 -28.67 1.45
C SER A 181 -12.86 -29.94 1.06
N TYR A 182 -11.53 -29.86 0.89
CA TYR A 182 -10.73 -31.06 0.63
C TYR A 182 -10.79 -32.07 1.79
N ARG A 183 -10.58 -31.61 3.03
CA ARG A 183 -10.58 -32.50 4.21
C ARG A 183 -11.94 -33.13 4.44
N ASP A 184 -12.98 -32.36 4.19
CA ASP A 184 -14.38 -32.76 4.30
C ASP A 184 -14.87 -33.56 3.07
N LYS A 185 -14.04 -33.66 2.01
CA LYS A 185 -14.37 -34.29 0.71
C LYS A 185 -15.63 -33.70 0.06
N THR A 186 -15.86 -32.41 0.25
CA THR A 186 -16.99 -31.67 -0.34
C THR A 186 -16.57 -30.89 -1.58
N ASP A 187 -17.55 -30.57 -2.42
CA ASP A 187 -17.32 -29.78 -3.63
C ASP A 187 -16.96 -28.31 -3.26
N ILE A 188 -15.88 -27.81 -3.86
CA ILE A 188 -15.35 -26.47 -3.59
C ILE A 188 -16.33 -25.39 -4.06
N PHE A 189 -16.99 -25.58 -5.21
CA PHE A 189 -17.91 -24.59 -5.77
C PHE A 189 -19.24 -24.56 -5.00
N LEU A 190 -19.71 -25.70 -4.51
CA LEU A 190 -20.83 -25.77 -3.59
C LEU A 190 -20.50 -25.07 -2.26
N SER A 191 -19.29 -25.29 -1.74
CA SER A 191 -18.80 -24.61 -0.53
C SER A 191 -18.68 -23.10 -0.74
N LEU A 192 -18.23 -22.67 -1.93
CA LEU A 192 -18.15 -21.27 -2.32
C LEU A 192 -19.54 -20.64 -2.46
N LEU A 193 -20.49 -21.34 -3.09
CA LEU A 193 -21.89 -20.92 -3.19
C LEU A 193 -22.49 -20.69 -1.80
N ASN A 194 -22.27 -21.62 -0.88
CA ASN A 194 -22.73 -21.47 0.49
C ASN A 194 -22.07 -20.27 1.17
N LEU A 195 -20.74 -20.12 1.07
CA LEU A 195 -20.01 -18.99 1.65
C LEU A 195 -20.51 -17.63 1.13
N ARG A 196 -20.89 -17.55 -0.16
CA ARG A 196 -21.48 -16.34 -0.75
C ARG A 196 -22.86 -15.98 -0.15
N ASN A 197 -23.59 -16.94 0.40
CA ASN A 197 -24.89 -16.69 1.04
C ASN A 197 -24.82 -16.65 2.57
N VAL A 198 -23.66 -16.91 3.17
CA VAL A 198 -23.47 -16.76 4.62
C VAL A 198 -23.53 -15.28 4.99
N LEU A 199 -24.33 -14.96 6.02
CA LEU A 199 -24.38 -13.65 6.64
C LEU A 199 -23.04 -13.35 7.33
N CYS A 200 -22.17 -12.59 6.67
CA CYS A 200 -20.91 -12.17 7.25
C CYS A 200 -21.08 -11.06 8.31
N ASP A 201 -22.17 -10.30 8.22
CA ASP A 201 -22.46 -9.15 9.07
C ASP A 201 -23.97 -8.93 9.12
N THR A 202 -24.51 -8.67 10.31
CA THR A 202 -25.92 -8.31 10.50
C THR A 202 -26.26 -6.98 9.81
N VAL A 203 -25.26 -6.13 9.60
CA VAL A 203 -25.41 -4.76 9.08
C VAL A 203 -25.34 -4.70 7.56
N LEU A 204 -24.49 -5.53 6.94
CA LEU A 204 -24.18 -5.50 5.51
C LEU A 204 -24.67 -6.74 4.75
N GLY A 205 -25.28 -7.71 5.43
CA GLY A 205 -25.77 -8.94 4.83
C GLY A 205 -24.65 -9.85 4.27
N SER A 206 -25.07 -10.85 3.49
CA SER A 206 -24.17 -11.77 2.80
C SER A 206 -23.52 -11.14 1.56
N PRO A 207 -22.38 -11.67 1.10
CA PRO A 207 -21.83 -11.37 -0.22
C PRO A 207 -22.82 -11.29 -1.38
N ALA A 208 -23.69 -12.31 -1.52
CA ALA A 208 -24.66 -12.38 -2.59
C ALA A 208 -25.69 -11.25 -2.49
N GLN A 209 -26.15 -10.93 -1.27
CA GLN A 209 -27.05 -9.79 -1.06
C GLN A 209 -26.38 -8.45 -1.39
N ARG A 210 -25.09 -8.30 -1.10
CA ARG A 210 -24.37 -7.06 -1.45
C ARG A 210 -24.26 -6.91 -2.96
N LEU A 211 -23.89 -7.97 -3.68
CA LEU A 211 -23.62 -7.87 -5.13
C LEU A 211 -24.89 -7.93 -5.98
N MET A 212 -25.86 -8.77 -5.60
CA MET A 212 -27.05 -9.08 -6.40
C MET A 212 -28.36 -8.57 -5.78
N SER A 213 -28.28 -7.87 -4.65
CA SER A 213 -29.45 -7.40 -3.87
C SER A 213 -30.41 -8.51 -3.44
N ARG A 214 -29.99 -9.78 -3.46
CA ARG A 214 -30.85 -10.92 -3.10
C ARG A 214 -30.02 -12.09 -2.58
N GLN A 215 -30.66 -13.03 -1.91
CA GLN A 215 -30.05 -14.34 -1.69
C GLN A 215 -30.17 -15.18 -2.96
N THR A 216 -29.18 -16.05 -3.16
CA THR A 216 -29.19 -17.02 -4.26
C THR A 216 -29.64 -18.37 -3.74
N ARG A 217 -30.24 -19.19 -4.62
CA ARG A 217 -30.68 -20.53 -4.24
C ARG A 217 -29.46 -21.38 -3.88
N THR A 218 -29.49 -21.94 -2.68
CA THR A 218 -28.52 -22.93 -2.20
C THR A 218 -29.20 -24.29 -2.05
N THR A 219 -28.51 -25.24 -1.43
CA THR A 219 -29.10 -26.55 -1.07
C THR A 219 -30.14 -26.44 0.04
N LEU A 220 -30.24 -25.31 0.73
CA LEU A 220 -31.23 -25.09 1.76
C LEU A 220 -32.55 -24.57 1.16
N PRO A 221 -33.71 -25.01 1.67
CA PRO A 221 -34.98 -24.45 1.27
C PRO A 221 -35.06 -22.99 1.73
N LEU A 222 -35.20 -22.07 0.77
CA LEU A 222 -35.32 -20.64 1.02
C LEU A 222 -36.74 -20.15 0.68
N PRO A 223 -37.36 -19.31 1.53
CA PRO A 223 -38.58 -18.59 1.19
C PRO A 223 -38.40 -17.74 -0.08
N LYS A 224 -39.47 -17.59 -0.88
CA LYS A 224 -39.41 -16.84 -2.14
C LYS A 224 -39.09 -15.37 -1.92
N GLU A 225 -39.44 -14.84 -0.76
CA GLU A 225 -39.23 -13.46 -0.35
C GLU A 225 -37.73 -13.14 -0.25
N LEU A 226 -36.91 -14.08 0.25
CA LEU A 226 -35.45 -13.89 0.35
C LEU A 226 -34.73 -13.99 -1.01
N LEU A 227 -35.38 -14.60 -2.00
CA LEU A 227 -34.88 -14.71 -3.37
C LEU A 227 -35.22 -13.49 -4.23
N ALA A 228 -36.22 -12.70 -3.82
CA ALA A 228 -36.56 -11.45 -4.48
C ALA A 228 -35.47 -10.39 -4.21
N PRO A 229 -35.17 -9.51 -5.19
CA PRO A 229 -34.31 -8.37 -4.95
C PRO A 229 -34.86 -7.43 -3.87
N ASP A 230 -34.05 -7.16 -2.86
CA ASP A 230 -34.25 -6.16 -1.84
C ASP A 230 -33.19 -5.05 -2.03
N MET A 231 -33.63 -3.92 -2.57
CA MET A 231 -32.74 -2.80 -2.83
C MET A 231 -32.46 -2.05 -1.54
N CYS A 232 -31.24 -2.21 -1.02
CA CYS A 232 -30.74 -1.38 0.06
C CYS A 232 -30.43 0.03 -0.47
N ASN A 233 -30.69 1.08 0.32
CA ASN A 233 -30.22 2.42 -0.01
C ASN A 233 -28.67 2.44 -0.08
N PRO A 234 -28.06 2.81 -1.23
CA PRO A 234 -26.60 2.84 -1.38
C PRO A 234 -25.90 3.75 -0.36
N GLU A 235 -26.56 4.83 0.06
CA GLU A 235 -26.04 5.76 1.07
C GLU A 235 -25.93 5.08 2.44
N ASP A 236 -26.93 4.29 2.82
CA ASP A 236 -26.93 3.54 4.08
C ASP A 236 -25.82 2.49 4.10
N VAL A 237 -25.63 1.77 2.99
CA VAL A 237 -24.56 0.76 2.87
C VAL A 237 -23.19 1.42 2.96
N SER A 238 -23.00 2.55 2.26
CA SER A 238 -21.76 3.31 2.28
C SER A 238 -21.44 3.87 3.67
N ALA A 239 -22.44 4.44 4.36
CA ALA A 239 -22.32 4.94 5.72
C ALA A 239 -21.97 3.81 6.72
N LYS A 240 -22.62 2.65 6.59
CA LYS A 240 -22.33 1.46 7.40
C LYS A 240 -20.91 0.94 7.17
N LEU A 241 -20.46 0.86 5.91
CA LEU A 241 -19.10 0.50 5.56
C LEU A 241 -18.08 1.51 6.13
N LEU A 242 -18.41 2.80 6.11
CA LEU A 242 -17.57 3.86 6.65
C LEU A 242 -17.41 3.72 8.16
N ASN A 243 -18.52 3.58 8.89
CA ASN A 243 -18.49 3.39 10.33
C ASN A 243 -17.67 2.15 10.73
N LYS A 244 -17.82 1.03 10.00
CA LYS A 244 -17.01 -0.17 10.24
C LYS A 244 -15.53 0.04 9.97
N THR A 245 -15.20 0.71 8.87
CA THR A 245 -13.83 1.02 8.47
C THR A 245 -13.16 1.98 9.46
N LEU A 246 -13.89 3.00 9.93
CA LEU A 246 -13.45 3.93 10.98
C LEU A 246 -13.23 3.23 12.32
N ALA A 247 -14.13 2.33 12.73
CA ALA A 247 -13.96 1.55 13.96
C ALA A 247 -12.70 0.67 13.91
N GLN A 248 -12.45 0.03 12.76
CA GLN A 248 -11.22 -0.74 12.52
C GLN A 248 -9.97 0.13 12.57
N LYS A 249 -10.03 1.33 11.98
CA LYS A 249 -8.95 2.32 12.05
C LYS A 249 -8.66 2.73 13.49
N VAL A 250 -9.67 3.10 14.27
CA VAL A 250 -9.49 3.49 15.68
C VAL A 250 -8.82 2.38 16.47
N TYR A 251 -9.22 1.12 16.27
CA TYR A 251 -8.60 -0.01 16.95
C TYR A 251 -7.14 -0.23 16.51
N TYR A 252 -6.86 -0.18 15.21
CA TYR A 252 -5.49 -0.34 14.68
C TYR A 252 -4.57 0.79 15.14
N ASP A 253 -5.06 2.02 15.11
CA ASP A 253 -4.26 3.22 15.35
C ASP A 253 -3.83 3.38 16.82
N ARG A 254 -4.48 2.67 17.76
CA ARG A 254 -4.07 2.61 19.19
C ARG A 254 -2.61 2.22 19.40
N MET A 255 -2.06 1.41 18.50
CA MET A 255 -0.69 0.91 18.56
C MET A 255 0.20 1.52 17.48
N SER A 256 -0.25 2.60 16.83
CA SER A 256 0.44 3.27 15.73
C SER A 256 0.93 4.66 16.12
N GLN A 257 1.97 5.16 15.46
CA GLN A 257 2.40 6.55 15.58
C GLN A 257 2.67 7.18 14.21
N PRO A 258 2.27 8.46 13.98
CA PRO A 258 2.57 9.16 12.74
C PRO A 258 4.07 9.20 12.48
N LEU A 259 4.48 8.75 11.29
CA LEU A 259 5.87 8.80 10.88
C LEU A 259 6.22 10.21 10.40
N GLN A 260 7.45 10.65 10.67
CA GLN A 260 7.91 11.93 10.13
C GLN A 260 7.99 11.86 8.59
N PRO A 261 7.48 12.89 7.88
CA PRO A 261 7.56 12.93 6.42
C PRO A 261 9.02 12.92 5.95
N LEU A 262 9.32 12.09 4.95
CA LEU A 262 10.64 12.07 4.32
C LEU A 262 10.79 13.28 3.39
N LYS A 263 12.01 13.82 3.32
CA LYS A 263 12.34 14.97 2.48
C LYS A 263 13.04 14.52 1.19
N LYS A 264 12.81 15.25 0.09
CA LYS A 264 13.60 15.10 -1.14
C LYS A 264 15.09 15.27 -0.82
N GLY A 265 15.92 14.36 -1.32
CA GLY A 265 17.36 14.30 -1.03
C GLY A 265 17.73 13.60 0.27
N GLN A 266 16.77 13.16 1.09
CA GLN A 266 17.06 12.43 2.32
C GLN A 266 17.59 11.03 2.02
N VAL A 267 18.69 10.65 2.68
CA VAL A 267 19.20 9.28 2.66
C VAL A 267 18.38 8.46 3.64
N VAL A 268 17.78 7.37 3.15
CA VAL A 268 16.97 6.45 3.94
C VAL A 268 17.54 5.04 3.81
N ARG A 269 17.25 4.20 4.81
CA ARG A 269 17.54 2.77 4.73
C ARG A 269 16.28 2.00 4.34
N LEU A 270 16.42 1.16 3.33
CA LEU A 270 15.38 0.28 2.84
C LEU A 270 15.39 -1.01 3.67
N GLN A 271 14.20 -1.44 4.05
CA GLN A 271 14.01 -2.72 4.72
C GLN A 271 14.21 -3.85 3.69
N THR A 272 15.06 -4.81 4.03
CA THR A 272 15.25 -6.03 3.23
C THR A 272 14.97 -7.25 4.11
N PRO A 273 14.81 -8.46 3.52
CA PRO A 273 14.68 -9.69 4.30
C PRO A 273 15.84 -9.98 5.28
N LYS A 274 16.98 -9.29 5.12
CA LYS A 274 18.17 -9.41 6.00
C LYS A 274 18.30 -8.27 7.01
N GLY A 275 17.40 -7.29 7.00
CA GLY A 275 17.46 -6.09 7.85
C GLY A 275 17.57 -4.79 7.04
N TYR A 276 17.99 -3.71 7.69
CA TYR A 276 18.16 -2.37 7.10
C TYR A 276 19.54 -2.21 6.43
N ASP A 277 19.82 -3.07 5.46
CA ASP A 277 21.16 -3.21 4.86
C ASP A 277 21.38 -2.33 3.63
N ARG A 278 20.30 -1.75 3.07
CA ARG A 278 20.36 -0.97 1.84
C ARG A 278 20.08 0.48 2.13
N MET A 279 20.91 1.37 1.57
CA MET A 279 20.66 2.81 1.57
C MET A 279 20.14 3.25 0.22
N GLY A 280 19.34 4.31 0.22
CA GLY A 280 19.06 5.03 -1.00
C GLY A 280 18.50 6.42 -0.72
N THR A 281 18.53 7.25 -1.75
CA THR A 281 18.23 8.69 -1.63
C THR A 281 16.87 8.99 -2.23
N ILE A 282 16.00 9.67 -1.47
CA ILE A 282 14.67 10.07 -1.93
C ILE A 282 14.81 11.07 -3.10
N LYS A 283 14.40 10.67 -4.30
CA LYS A 283 14.45 11.52 -5.49
C LYS A 283 13.22 12.39 -5.64
N GLU A 284 12.05 11.78 -5.53
CA GLU A 284 10.77 12.43 -5.81
C GLU A 284 9.70 11.92 -4.86
N MET A 285 8.75 12.81 -4.54
CA MET A 285 7.60 12.54 -3.70
C MET A 285 6.39 12.33 -4.60
N CYS A 286 5.71 11.20 -4.47
CA CYS A 286 4.46 10.97 -5.17
C CYS A 286 3.28 11.48 -4.32
N SER A 287 2.36 12.21 -4.93
CA SER A 287 1.11 12.64 -4.30
C SER A 287 0.14 11.45 -4.26
N GLU A 288 0.26 10.66 -3.20
CA GLU A 288 -0.66 9.63 -2.73
C GLU A 288 -0.74 8.29 -3.50
N PRO A 289 -0.69 7.14 -2.78
CA PRO A 289 -0.20 6.97 -1.39
C PRO A 289 1.30 7.34 -1.33
N PRO A 290 1.93 7.54 -0.14
CA PRO A 290 3.31 7.99 -0.04
C PRO A 290 4.27 6.89 -0.51
N ILE A 291 4.41 6.79 -1.83
CA ILE A 291 5.34 5.94 -2.54
C ILE A 291 6.58 6.79 -2.79
N TRP A 292 7.72 6.31 -2.31
CA TRP A 292 8.99 7.04 -2.35
C TRP A 292 9.90 6.44 -3.41
N PHE A 293 10.43 7.27 -4.31
CA PHE A 293 11.44 6.83 -5.27
C PHE A 293 12.82 6.95 -4.67
N SER A 294 13.57 5.85 -4.64
CA SER A 294 14.92 5.81 -4.08
C SER A 294 15.97 5.50 -5.15
N GLN A 295 17.02 6.33 -5.28
CA GLN A 295 18.20 5.99 -6.08
C GLN A 295 19.13 5.11 -5.24
N LYS A 296 19.48 3.93 -5.75
CA LYS A 296 20.45 3.02 -5.13
C LYS A 296 21.85 3.64 -5.20
N ASP A 297 22.52 3.71 -4.06
CA ASP A 297 23.98 3.83 -4.02
C ASP A 297 24.60 2.42 -3.92
N LYS A 298 25.73 2.25 -4.61
CA LYS A 298 26.40 0.97 -4.86
C LYS A 298 26.66 0.19 -3.56
N PRO A 299 26.57 -1.16 -3.56
CA PRO A 299 27.24 -1.94 -2.54
C PRO A 299 28.76 -1.74 -2.68
N ILE A 300 29.48 -1.81 -1.56
CA ILE A 300 30.94 -1.80 -1.52
C ILE A 300 31.44 -2.95 -2.43
N GLY A 301 31.99 -2.62 -3.61
CA GLY A 301 32.74 -3.57 -4.46
C GLY A 301 32.02 -4.26 -5.64
N GLY A 302 30.97 -3.70 -6.25
CA GLY A 302 30.32 -4.33 -7.42
C GLY A 302 29.92 -3.39 -8.55
N THR A 303 30.03 -3.86 -9.81
CA THR A 303 29.70 -3.12 -11.03
C THR A 303 28.21 -2.73 -11.08
N GLY A 304 27.96 -1.48 -11.52
CA GLY A 304 26.67 -0.83 -11.40
C GLY A 304 25.66 -1.35 -12.42
N ASN A 305 24.52 -1.86 -11.91
CA ASN A 305 23.29 -1.98 -12.69
C ASN A 305 22.26 -0.98 -12.17
N THR A 306 21.90 -0.04 -13.05
CA THR A 306 20.75 0.86 -12.88
C THR A 306 19.48 0.01 -12.93
N PHE A 307 18.96 -0.40 -11.78
CA PHE A 307 17.62 -0.96 -11.71
C PHE A 307 16.63 0.20 -11.71
N TYR A 308 16.06 0.47 -12.88
CA TYR A 308 14.87 1.29 -13.01
C TYR A 308 13.71 0.56 -12.32
N LEU A 309 13.19 1.11 -11.22
CA LEU A 309 11.80 0.87 -10.86
C LEU A 309 10.97 1.56 -11.95
N TRP A 310 10.61 0.81 -12.98
CA TRP A 310 9.68 1.25 -14.02
C TRP A 310 8.29 1.41 -13.39
N LEU A 311 7.93 2.65 -13.08
CA LEU A 311 6.57 3.13 -13.29
C LEU A 311 6.66 3.97 -14.56
N SER A 312 6.03 3.50 -15.63
CA SER A 312 5.97 4.25 -16.88
C SER A 312 5.21 5.56 -16.62
N LEU A 313 5.97 6.65 -16.52
CA LEU A 313 5.48 8.01 -16.77
C LEU A 313 4.98 8.08 -18.21
N LEU A 314 3.68 7.80 -18.39
CA LEU A 314 2.87 8.31 -19.50
C LEU A 314 1.39 8.03 -19.21
N GLN A 315 0.82 8.81 -18.29
CA GLN A 315 -0.53 9.38 -18.37
C GLN A 315 -0.78 10.29 -17.15
N LEU A 316 -0.01 11.37 -17.08
CA LEU A 316 -0.44 12.60 -16.40
C LEU A 316 -1.25 13.41 -17.42
N SER A 317 -2.56 13.11 -17.51
CA SER A 317 -3.58 14.08 -17.93
C SER A 317 -4.95 13.47 -17.64
N LEU A 318 -5.81 14.20 -16.92
CA LEU A 318 -7.22 13.92 -16.59
C LEU A 318 -7.54 13.40 -15.18
N ILE A 319 -6.82 13.84 -14.15
CA ILE A 319 -7.40 14.00 -12.81
C ILE A 319 -7.00 15.37 -12.26
N GLN A 320 -7.51 16.42 -12.89
CA GLN A 320 -7.67 17.75 -12.31
C GLN A 320 -8.50 18.56 -13.29
N MET A 321 -9.81 18.62 -13.06
CA MET A 321 -10.75 19.70 -13.41
C MET A 321 -12.15 19.10 -13.40
N THR A 322 -12.86 19.25 -12.29
CA THR A 322 -14.25 19.76 -12.23
C THR A 322 -14.64 19.87 -10.76
N LEU A 323 -14.25 20.98 -10.11
CA LEU A 323 -14.99 21.75 -9.09
C LEU A 323 -13.98 22.58 -8.29
N CYS A 324 -13.59 23.73 -8.83
CA CYS A 324 -13.37 24.95 -8.07
C CYS A 324 -13.11 26.10 -9.05
N ILE A 325 -13.79 27.23 -8.81
CA ILE A 325 -13.61 28.55 -9.42
C ILE A 325 -14.43 28.80 -10.70
N ARG A 326 -15.72 29.12 -10.48
CA ARG A 326 -16.30 30.34 -11.06
C ARG A 326 -15.52 31.54 -10.48
N ILE A 327 -15.35 32.59 -11.30
CA ILE A 327 -14.93 33.98 -10.98
C ILE A 327 -13.49 34.35 -11.43
N LEU A 328 -13.45 35.16 -12.51
CA LEU A 328 -12.47 36.22 -12.89
C LEU A 328 -11.03 35.78 -13.25
N ALA A 329 -10.33 36.32 -14.24
CA ALA A 329 -10.53 37.50 -15.07
C ALA A 329 -9.84 37.28 -16.43
N LEU A 330 -10.43 37.80 -17.50
CA LEU A 330 -9.62 38.37 -18.58
C LEU A 330 -9.40 39.83 -18.19
N SER A 331 -8.16 40.18 -17.84
CA SER A 331 -7.71 41.57 -17.85
C SER A 331 -6.72 41.74 -18.99
N GLN A 332 -7.04 42.65 -19.91
CA GLN A 332 -6.03 43.45 -20.59
C GLN A 332 -6.48 44.92 -20.48
N THR A 333 -5.75 45.65 -19.62
CA THR A 333 -5.25 47.04 -19.73
C THR A 333 -5.79 47.91 -20.89
N SER A 334 -6.13 49.20 -20.80
CA SER A 334 -6.06 50.28 -19.77
C SER A 334 -6.72 51.56 -20.39
N PRO A 335 -6.48 52.81 -19.92
CA PRO A 335 -7.33 53.71 -19.11
C PRO A 335 -8.25 54.72 -19.86
N SER A 336 -9.03 55.49 -19.07
CA SER A 336 -10.12 56.46 -19.36
C SER A 336 -9.71 57.75 -20.13
N PRO A 337 -10.64 58.63 -20.61
CA PRO A 337 -11.56 59.45 -19.79
C PRO A 337 -13.02 59.58 -20.32
N SER A 338 -13.88 60.18 -19.49
CA SER A 338 -15.32 60.49 -19.62
C SER A 338 -15.64 61.62 -20.63
N PRO A 339 -16.83 62.27 -20.61
CA PRO A 339 -18.24 61.81 -20.59
C PRO A 339 -19.03 62.39 -21.78
N ASP A 340 -20.18 61.83 -22.18
CA ASP A 340 -21.34 62.67 -22.57
C ASP A 340 -22.62 61.90 -22.95
N LYS A 341 -23.72 62.41 -22.37
CA LYS A 341 -25.04 62.68 -22.95
C LYS A 341 -25.93 61.57 -23.54
N HIS A 342 -27.20 61.71 -23.13
CA HIS A 342 -28.43 61.50 -23.90
C HIS A 342 -28.86 60.04 -24.14
N ASN A 343 -30.14 59.66 -24.19
CA ASN A 343 -31.46 60.23 -23.90
C ASN A 343 -32.44 59.12 -24.34
N ARG A 344 -33.60 58.97 -23.66
CA ARG A 344 -34.83 58.32 -24.17
C ARG A 344 -34.75 56.79 -24.42
N LYS A 345 -35.76 55.98 -24.14
CA LYS A 345 -37.17 56.19 -23.79
C LYS A 345 -37.67 54.91 -23.11
#